data_AF-A0A962HA35-F1
#
_entry.id   AF-A0A962HA35-F1
#
_cell.length_a   1.000
_cell.length_b   1.000
_cell.length_c   1.000
_cell.angle_alpha   90.00
_cell.angle_beta   90.00
_cell.angle_gamma   90.00
#
_symmetry.space_group_name_H-M   'P 1'
#
loop_
_entity.id
_entity.type
_entity.pdbx_description
1 polymer ?
#
loop_
_entity_poly.entity_id
_entity_poly.type
_entity_poly.pdbx_seq_one_letter_code
_entity_poly.pdbx_strand_id
1 'polypeptide(L)' 'MQFQHADAGSLGVDDEAAQAQGLAPSGWDAAAQGGVRGEPIVRGSAKVGRNDPCPCGSGKKYKACHGKLD' A
#
# COMPACT_ATOMS: atom_id res chain seq x y z
N MET A 1 10.46 24.46 -16.71
CA MET A 1 9.36 23.48 -16.66
C MET A 1 8.64 23.68 -15.33
N GLN A 2 7.69 24.62 -15.26
CA GLN A 2 6.86 24.79 -14.06
C GLN A 2 5.92 23.58 -13.96
N PHE A 3 6.02 22.82 -12.87
CA PHE A 3 5.04 21.79 -12.53
C PHE A 3 4.06 22.40 -11.53
N GLN A 4 2.96 22.97 -12.02
CA GLN A 4 1.81 23.30 -11.17
C GLN A 4 1.04 22.01 -10.88
N HIS A 5 0.89 21.68 -9.59
CA HIS A 5 -0.15 20.77 -9.14
C HIS A 5 -1.40 21.62 -8.86
N ALA A 6 -2.49 21.33 -9.57
CA ALA A 6 -3.78 21.95 -9.26
C ALA A 6 -4.23 21.49 -7.87
N ASP A 7 -4.62 22.45 -7.03
CA ASP A 7 -5.25 22.17 -5.75
C ASP A 7 -6.61 21.51 -6.02
N ALA A 8 -6.77 20.27 -5.56
CA ALA A 8 -8.06 19.59 -5.58
C ALA A 8 -8.94 20.27 -4.54
N GLY A 9 -9.61 21.34 -4.97
CA GLY A 9 -10.50 22.12 -4.14
C GLY A 9 -11.56 21.26 -3.48
N SER A 10 -11.51 21.22 -2.15
CA SER A 10 -12.68 21.34 -1.27
C SER A 10 -13.91 20.51 -1.66
N LEU A 11 -13.87 19.19 -1.46
CA LEU A 11 -15.10 18.43 -1.23
C LEU A 11 -15.52 18.64 0.23
N GLY A 12 -16.36 19.65 0.45
CA GLY A 12 -17.21 19.74 1.65
C GLY A 12 -18.16 18.55 1.65
N VAL A 13 -18.24 17.85 2.78
CA VAL A 13 -18.82 16.50 2.91
C VAL A 13 -20.27 16.50 3.40
N ASP A 14 -21.07 17.52 3.09
CA ASP A 14 -22.35 17.69 3.81
C ASP A 14 -23.65 17.66 2.96
N ASP A 15 -23.63 17.48 1.64
CA ASP A 15 -24.91 17.39 0.89
C ASP A 15 -24.86 16.49 -0.36
N GLU A 16 -24.65 15.18 -0.21
CA GLU A 16 -24.78 14.24 -1.35
C GLU A 16 -25.30 12.85 -0.94
N ALA A 17 -26.27 12.80 -0.01
CA ALA A 17 -26.96 11.54 0.33
C ALA A 17 -28.11 11.19 -0.63
N ALA A 18 -28.34 11.97 -1.71
CA ALA A 18 -29.59 11.87 -2.47
C ALA A 18 -29.50 11.37 -3.92
N GLN A 19 -28.33 11.15 -4.52
CA GLN A 19 -28.25 10.78 -5.95
C GLN A 19 -27.23 9.67 -6.29
N ALA A 20 -27.26 8.57 -5.54
CA ALA A 20 -26.51 7.37 -5.88
C ALA A 20 -27.28 6.50 -6.90
N GLN A 21 -27.30 6.88 -8.17
CA GLN A 21 -27.69 6.00 -9.29
C GLN A 21 -26.84 6.34 -10.53
N GLY A 22 -25.65 5.74 -10.69
CA GLY A 22 -24.91 5.95 -11.93
C GLY A 22 -23.46 5.48 -12.11
N LEU A 23 -22.79 4.83 -11.15
CA LEU A 23 -21.45 4.28 -11.41
C LEU A 23 -21.44 2.76 -11.21
N ALA A 24 -21.45 2.03 -12.32
CA ALA A 24 -21.17 0.60 -12.37
C ALA A 24 -19.72 0.34 -11.92
N PRO A 25 -19.44 -0.77 -11.21
CA PRO A 25 -18.06 -1.14 -10.89
C PRO A 25 -17.31 -1.45 -12.20
N SER A 26 -16.21 -0.75 -12.42
CA SER A 26 -15.28 -1.06 -13.49
C SER A 26 -14.81 -2.51 -13.32
N GLY A 27 -14.97 -3.31 -14.38
CA GLY A 27 -14.72 -4.75 -14.33
C GLY A 27 -13.24 -5.11 -14.17
N TRP A 28 -12.79 -5.23 -12.93
CA TRP A 28 -11.57 -5.97 -12.56
C TRP A 28 -11.87 -7.15 -11.61
N ASP A 29 -13.10 -7.28 -11.12
CA ASP A 29 -13.48 -8.29 -10.11
C ASP A 29 -14.08 -9.59 -10.69
N ALA A 30 -13.85 -9.88 -11.96
CA ALA A 30 -14.44 -11.07 -12.60
C ALA A 30 -13.38 -12.00 -13.23
N ALA A 31 -12.63 -12.72 -12.39
CA ALA A 31 -12.03 -14.01 -12.77
C ALA A 31 -11.70 -14.90 -11.56
N ALA A 32 -12.62 -15.82 -11.31
CA ALA A 32 -12.40 -17.22 -10.95
C ALA A 32 -11.25 -17.57 -9.99
N GLN A 33 -11.67 -17.80 -8.74
CA GLN A 33 -11.02 -18.62 -7.74
C GLN A 33 -10.66 -20.00 -8.33
N GLY A 34 -9.36 -20.25 -8.47
CA GLY A 34 -8.82 -21.49 -9.05
C GLY A 34 -7.45 -21.88 -8.50
N GLY A 35 -7.12 -21.49 -7.28
CA GLY A 35 -5.92 -21.92 -6.57
C GLY A 35 -6.29 -22.22 -5.13
N VAL A 36 -5.65 -23.24 -4.53
CA VAL A 36 -5.73 -23.52 -3.09
C VAL A 36 -5.80 -22.20 -2.33
N ARG A 37 -6.90 -21.96 -1.61
CA ARG A 37 -7.04 -20.80 -0.70
C ARG A 37 -5.99 -20.98 0.40
N GLY A 38 -4.75 -20.65 0.09
CA GLY A 38 -3.72 -20.43 1.07
C GLY A 38 -4.13 -19.20 1.84
N GLU A 39 -4.43 -19.38 3.12
CA GLU A 39 -4.61 -18.25 4.00
C GLU A 39 -3.36 -17.36 3.92
N PRO A 40 -3.51 -16.03 3.86
CA PRO A 40 -2.36 -15.13 3.80
C PRO A 40 -1.45 -15.38 4.99
N ILE A 41 -0.20 -15.73 4.71
CA ILE A 41 0.79 -15.94 5.77
C ILE A 41 1.16 -14.57 6.35
N VAL A 42 0.63 -14.28 7.54
CA VAL A 42 1.01 -13.10 8.29
C VAL A 42 2.36 -13.33 8.94
N ARG A 43 3.29 -12.41 8.72
CA ARG A 43 4.57 -12.42 9.44
C ARG A 43 4.31 -12.09 10.91
N GLY A 44 4.67 -12.99 11.81
CA GLY A 44 4.59 -12.74 13.27
C GLY A 44 5.57 -11.68 13.78
N SER A 45 6.56 -11.29 12.96
CA SER A 45 7.55 -10.28 13.31
C SER A 45 7.27 -8.93 12.64
N ALA A 46 7.56 -7.85 13.38
CA ALA A 46 7.50 -6.50 12.86
C ALA A 46 8.40 -6.33 11.61
N LYS A 47 7.96 -5.48 10.68
CA LYS A 47 8.75 -5.13 9.50
C LYS A 47 9.99 -4.34 9.97
N VAL A 48 11.18 -4.84 9.64
CA VAL A 48 12.43 -4.12 9.94
C VAL A 48 12.56 -2.91 9.00
N GLY A 49 12.76 -1.72 9.57
CA GLY A 49 13.01 -0.50 8.82
C GLY A 49 14.44 -0.48 8.26
N ARG A 50 14.66 0.27 7.16
CA ARG A 50 15.99 0.32 6.50
C ARG A 50 17.11 0.85 7.41
N ASN A 51 16.79 1.70 8.38
CA ASN A 51 17.77 2.31 9.28
C ASN A 51 17.92 1.58 10.62
N ASP A 52 17.07 0.59 10.91
CA ASP A 52 17.09 -0.17 12.16
C ASP A 52 18.34 -1.05 12.29
N PRO A 53 18.73 -1.45 13.51
CA PRO A 53 19.78 -2.44 13.71
C PRO A 53 19.45 -3.73 12.95
N CYS A 54 20.44 -4.28 12.26
CA CYS A 54 20.24 -5.47 11.46
C CYS A 54 20.01 -6.70 12.37
N PRO A 55 18.94 -7.49 12.16
CA PRO A 55 18.58 -8.61 13.04
C PRO A 55 19.58 -9.77 13.03
N CYS A 56 20.62 -9.71 12.20
CA CYS A 56 21.72 -10.68 12.19
C CYS A 56 22.76 -10.46 13.30
N GLY A 57 22.61 -9.41 14.14
CA GLY A 57 23.54 -9.12 15.23
C GLY A 57 24.86 -8.44 14.82
N SER A 58 24.99 -7.99 13.57
CA SER A 58 26.23 -7.35 13.08
C SER A 58 26.50 -5.94 13.63
N GLY A 59 25.57 -5.35 14.37
CA GLY A 59 25.65 -3.96 14.84
C GLY A 59 25.49 -2.90 13.74
N LYS A 60 25.38 -3.29 12.47
CA LYS A 60 25.19 -2.39 11.33
C LYS A 60 23.69 -2.08 11.12
N LYS A 61 23.38 -0.94 10.51
CA LYS A 61 22.01 -0.63 10.05
C LYS A 61 21.58 -1.60 8.95
N TYR A 62 20.29 -1.96 8.88
CA TYR A 62 19.77 -2.93 7.91
C TYR A 62 20.17 -2.60 6.47
N LYS A 63 20.05 -1.33 6.04
CA LYS A 63 20.45 -0.85 4.69
C LYS A 63 21.92 -1.05 4.34
N ALA A 64 22.79 -1.17 5.34
CA ALA A 64 24.24 -1.36 5.17
C ALA A 64 24.66 -2.83 5.39
N CYS A 65 23.70 -3.73 5.57
CA CYS A 65 23.92 -5.15 5.78
C CYS A 65 22.99 -5.94 4.84
N HIS A 66 21.96 -6.61 5.37
CA HIS A 66 21.05 -7.45 4.58
C HIS A 66 20.04 -6.68 3.70
N GLY A 67 19.89 -5.38 3.91
CA GLY A 67 19.05 -4.49 3.12
C GLY A 67 19.81 -3.64 2.11
N LYS A 68 21.06 -4.01 1.79
CA LYS A 68 21.80 -3.38 0.69
C LYS A 68 21.07 -3.64 -0.62
N LEU A 69 20.94 -2.58 -1.41
CA LEU A 69 20.56 -2.69 -2.82
C LEU A 69 21.81 -2.23 -3.57
N ASP A 70 22.39 -3.13 -4.36
CA ASP A 70 23.43 -2.80 -5.33
C ASP A 70 22.85 -2.00 -6.49
#